data_AF-A0A0F9M1B0-F1
#
_entry.id   AF-A0A0F9M1B0-F1
#
_cell.length_a   1.000
_cell.length_b   1.000
_cell.length_c   1.000
_cell.angle_alpha   90.00
_cell.angle_beta   90.00
_cell.angle_gamma   90.00
#
_symmetry.space_group_name_H-M   'P 1'
#
loop_
_entity.id
_entity.type
_entity.pdbx_description
1 polymer ?
#
loop_
_entity_poly.entity_id
_entity_poly.type
_entity_poly.pdbx_seq_one_letter_code
_entity_poly.pdbx_strand_id
1 'polypeptide(L)'
;MQQVVKFGFKVYGAGGDDLFDGHDLAIEAWGKERAKDKNGALLAMAYLWRRFGPPWLGGDEYKSLVGYTLTTSDPHIFLWLHLSGCGLAYSVGYFAHKSIRAEAHRLMKEWCERYDEWWGTTHPEFAAWEDNEENQQKASVIYWQERDDKDVLAKARAAIGEFPDRHDSRCWRTDTGLVHRVNQAVFDALKELERPVYVRDCALNLFGRCDDTDDPAEPSKYAGFGVPKEAMDSLVDDDD
;
A
#
# COMPACT_ATOMS: atom_id res chain seq x y z
N MET A 1 -15.11 34.19 -6.30
CA MET A 1 -14.44 33.54 -7.45
C MET A 1 -13.25 32.78 -6.87
N GLN A 2 -13.42 31.50 -6.52
CA GLN A 2 -12.36 30.69 -5.89
C GLN A 2 -11.38 30.24 -6.96
N GLN A 3 -10.10 30.55 -6.78
CA GLN A 3 -9.01 29.98 -7.58
C GLN A 3 -8.97 28.48 -7.32
N VAL A 4 -9.35 27.69 -8.32
CA VAL A 4 -9.10 26.25 -8.34
C VAL A 4 -7.60 26.07 -8.55
N VAL A 5 -6.87 25.74 -7.48
CA VAL A 5 -5.47 25.33 -7.57
C VAL A 5 -5.44 24.00 -8.30
N LYS A 6 -4.97 24.01 -9.56
CA LYS A 6 -4.74 22.78 -10.32
C LYS A 6 -3.53 22.07 -9.73
N PHE A 7 -3.77 20.99 -9.01
CA PHE A 7 -2.74 20.10 -8.51
C PHE A 7 -2.47 19.04 -9.59
N GLY A 8 -1.41 19.22 -10.38
CA GLY A 8 -1.00 18.27 -11.43
C GLY A 8 -0.28 17.05 -10.84
N PHE A 9 -1.04 16.09 -10.30
CA PHE A 9 -0.49 14.83 -9.81
C PHE A 9 -0.92 13.68 -10.73
N LYS A 10 -0.02 12.74 -11.02
CA LYS A 10 -0.38 11.46 -11.67
C LYS A 10 -0.44 10.38 -10.59
N VAL A 11 -1.58 9.70 -10.47
CA VAL A 11 -1.83 8.69 -9.43
C VAL A 11 -2.16 7.37 -10.14
N TYR A 12 -1.29 6.36 -10.00
CA TYR A 12 -1.53 5.03 -10.56
C TYR A 12 -2.20 4.15 -9.52
N GLY A 13 -3.34 3.57 -9.85
CA GLY A 13 -4.07 2.66 -8.96
C GLY A 13 -3.52 1.26 -8.95
N ALA A 14 -3.00 0.86 -7.80
CA ALA A 14 -2.68 -0.53 -7.52
C ALA A 14 -3.54 -1.02 -6.36
N GLY A 15 -4.26 -2.13 -6.59
CA GLY A 15 -4.59 -3.04 -5.51
C GLY A 15 -3.29 -3.67 -5.03
N GLY A 16 -2.57 -2.99 -4.13
CA GLY A 16 -1.23 -3.38 -3.67
C GLY A 16 -0.16 -3.17 -4.74
N ASP A 17 0.49 -2.01 -4.75
CA ASP A 17 1.74 -1.78 -5.51
C ASP A 17 2.92 -2.54 -4.84
N ASP A 18 4.03 -2.70 -5.58
CA ASP A 18 5.25 -3.46 -5.25
C ASP A 18 5.94 -3.20 -3.89
N LEU A 19 5.50 -2.21 -3.10
CA LEU A 19 6.18 -1.83 -1.86
C LEU A 19 5.65 -2.50 -0.59
N PHE A 20 4.37 -2.92 -0.54
CA PHE A 20 3.80 -3.59 0.63
C PHE A 20 2.39 -4.20 0.39
N ASP A 21 1.99 -5.07 1.32
CA ASP A 21 0.65 -5.68 1.38
C ASP A 21 -0.27 -4.92 2.36
N GLY A 22 -1.28 -4.23 1.81
CA GLY A 22 -2.27 -3.48 2.59
C GLY A 22 -3.10 -4.36 3.53
N HIS A 23 -3.35 -5.62 3.18
CA HIS A 23 -4.08 -6.56 4.04
C HIS A 23 -3.28 -6.90 5.29
N ASP A 24 -1.97 -7.12 5.16
CA ASP A 24 -1.11 -7.43 6.30
C ASP A 24 -0.91 -6.21 7.21
N LEU A 25 -0.71 -5.01 6.65
CA LEU A 25 -0.67 -3.78 7.44
C LEU A 25 -1.99 -3.53 8.19
N ALA A 26 -3.14 -3.81 7.57
CA ALA A 26 -4.43 -3.68 8.22
C ALA A 26 -4.59 -4.65 9.39
N ILE A 27 -4.14 -5.90 9.24
CA ILE A 27 -4.11 -6.88 10.33
C ILE A 27 -3.20 -6.42 11.46
N GLU A 28 -2.05 -5.84 11.15
CA GLU A 28 -1.13 -5.32 12.16
C GLU A 28 -1.70 -4.11 12.89
N ALA A 29 -2.28 -3.15 12.16
CA ALA A 29 -2.80 -1.91 12.72
C ALA A 29 -4.02 -2.14 13.63
N TRP A 30 -4.92 -3.03 13.21
CA TRP A 30 -6.23 -3.21 13.84
C TRP A 30 -6.36 -4.52 14.61
N GLY A 31 -5.44 -5.47 14.43
CA GLY A 31 -5.57 -6.82 14.95
C GLY A 31 -6.43 -7.70 14.05
N LYS A 32 -6.04 -8.97 13.94
CA LYS A 32 -6.62 -9.96 13.02
C LYS A 32 -8.14 -10.11 13.14
N GLU A 33 -8.67 -10.10 14.36
CA GLU A 33 -10.11 -10.30 14.60
C GLU A 33 -10.95 -9.15 14.03
N ARG A 34 -10.61 -7.90 14.37
CA ARG A 34 -11.32 -6.71 13.90
C ARG A 34 -11.13 -6.49 12.40
N ALA A 35 -9.91 -6.68 11.91
CA ALA A 35 -9.59 -6.50 10.50
C ALA A 35 -10.30 -7.51 9.58
N LYS A 36 -10.64 -8.70 10.09
CA LYS A 36 -11.30 -9.77 9.32
C LYS A 36 -12.78 -9.95 9.63
N ASP A 37 -13.39 -9.07 10.43
CA ASP A 37 -14.83 -9.12 10.66
C ASP A 37 -15.58 -8.94 9.33
N LYS A 38 -16.41 -9.92 8.98
CA LYS A 38 -17.24 -9.95 7.77
C LYS A 38 -18.20 -8.76 7.65
N ASN A 39 -18.55 -8.11 8.76
CA ASN A 39 -19.42 -6.94 8.80
C ASN A 39 -18.65 -5.62 8.91
N GLY A 40 -17.32 -5.67 9.09
CA GLY A 40 -16.50 -4.49 9.37
C GLY A 40 -16.60 -3.42 8.28
N ALA A 41 -16.64 -3.81 7.01
CA ALA A 41 -16.71 -2.87 5.90
C ALA A 41 -18.03 -2.08 5.82
N LEU A 42 -19.15 -2.67 6.24
CA LEU A 42 -20.45 -1.98 6.30
C LEU A 42 -20.47 -0.92 7.40
N LEU A 43 -19.90 -1.24 8.56
CA LEU A 43 -19.76 -0.29 9.67
C LEU A 43 -18.80 0.85 9.31
N ALA A 44 -17.69 0.50 8.68
CA ALA A 44 -16.72 1.46 8.16
C ALA A 44 -17.35 2.44 7.16
N MET A 45 -18.28 1.99 6.31
CA MET A 45 -18.97 2.89 5.37
C MET A 45 -19.69 4.03 6.09
N ALA A 46 -20.43 3.73 7.16
CA ALA A 46 -21.15 4.75 7.93
C ALA A 46 -20.18 5.71 8.63
N TYR A 47 -19.10 5.19 9.20
CA TYR A 47 -18.03 5.97 9.80
C TYR A 47 -17.36 6.91 8.79
N LEU A 48 -16.92 6.37 7.66
CA LEU A 48 -16.23 7.12 6.60
C LEU A 48 -17.15 8.19 5.99
N TRP A 49 -18.43 7.86 5.78
CA TRP A 49 -19.42 8.83 5.33
C TRP A 49 -19.54 10.00 6.31
N ARG A 50 -19.63 9.70 7.61
CA ARG A 50 -19.76 10.73 8.65
C ARG A 50 -18.51 11.60 8.76
N ARG A 51 -17.32 10.99 8.65
CA ARG A 51 -16.03 11.65 8.86
C ARG A 51 -15.53 12.42 7.64
N PHE A 52 -15.79 11.89 6.45
CA PHE A 52 -15.21 12.37 5.19
C PHE A 52 -16.27 12.75 4.14
N GLY A 53 -17.55 12.48 4.38
CA GLY A 53 -18.63 12.77 3.43
C GLY A 53 -18.83 11.64 2.41
N PRO A 54 -19.56 11.91 1.30
CA PRO A 54 -19.85 10.88 0.30
C PRO A 54 -18.57 10.29 -0.31
N PRO A 55 -18.59 9.00 -0.70
CA PRO A 55 -17.44 8.33 -1.29
C PRO A 55 -17.07 8.93 -2.65
N TRP A 56 -15.81 8.75 -3.03
CA TRP A 56 -15.29 9.21 -4.31
C TRP A 56 -15.75 8.32 -5.48
N LEU A 57 -15.80 7.01 -5.25
CA LEU A 57 -16.22 6.03 -6.24
C LEU A 57 -17.47 5.29 -5.75
N GLY A 58 -18.49 5.24 -6.61
CA GLY A 58 -19.68 4.42 -6.39
C GLY A 58 -19.40 2.93 -6.59
N GLY A 59 -20.34 2.09 -6.18
CA GLY A 59 -20.19 0.64 -6.29
C GLY A 59 -20.25 0.12 -7.72
N ASP A 60 -19.57 -1.00 -7.97
CA ASP A 60 -19.76 -1.79 -9.18
C ASP A 60 -20.80 -2.90 -8.94
N GLU A 61 -21.26 -3.54 -10.01
CA GLU A 61 -22.27 -4.61 -9.93
C GLU A 61 -21.76 -5.90 -9.26
N TYR A 62 -20.45 -6.00 -8.98
CA TYR A 62 -19.81 -7.27 -8.69
C TYR A 62 -19.36 -7.44 -7.24
N LYS A 63 -18.70 -6.46 -6.61
CA LYS A 63 -18.03 -6.66 -5.30
C LYS A 63 -17.91 -5.40 -4.44
N SER A 64 -17.94 -4.22 -5.04
CA SER A 64 -17.47 -2.99 -4.41
C SER A 64 -18.65 -2.13 -4.00
N LEU A 65 -18.75 -1.75 -2.74
CA LEU A 65 -19.83 -0.88 -2.26
C LEU A 65 -19.47 0.58 -2.53
N VAL A 66 -18.30 1.00 -2.02
CA VAL A 66 -17.82 2.40 -2.09
C VAL A 66 -16.29 2.46 -1.97
N GLY A 67 -15.69 3.46 -2.61
CA GLY A 67 -14.26 3.75 -2.52
C GLY A 67 -13.96 5.10 -1.85
N TYR A 68 -12.98 5.12 -0.94
CA TYR A 68 -12.43 6.34 -0.34
C TYR A 68 -10.93 6.43 -0.61
N THR A 69 -10.45 7.62 -0.96
CA THR A 69 -9.03 7.94 -1.03
C THR A 69 -8.73 9.00 0.02
N LEU A 70 -7.84 8.68 0.95
CA LEU A 70 -7.53 9.50 2.11
C LEU A 70 -6.05 9.93 2.05
N THR A 71 -5.79 11.13 2.54
CA THR A 71 -4.40 11.61 2.71
C THR A 71 -3.73 10.88 3.87
N THR A 72 -2.41 10.75 3.82
CA THR A 72 -1.59 10.23 4.92
C THR A 72 -0.70 11.34 5.48
N SER A 73 0.13 11.02 6.47
CA SER A 73 1.18 11.93 6.95
C SER A 73 2.23 12.24 5.88
N ASP A 74 2.33 11.39 4.85
CA ASP A 74 3.17 11.62 3.67
C ASP A 74 2.36 12.23 2.52
N PRO A 75 2.75 13.40 1.98
CA PRO A 75 2.00 14.06 0.91
C PRO A 75 2.05 13.32 -0.43
N HIS A 76 2.89 12.29 -0.55
CA HIS A 76 3.04 11.48 -1.75
C HIS A 76 2.38 10.10 -1.63
N ILE A 77 1.77 9.78 -0.48
CA ILE A 77 1.10 8.50 -0.24
C ILE A 77 -0.35 8.75 0.15
N PHE A 78 -1.25 8.03 -0.48
CA PHE A 78 -2.68 8.09 -0.22
C PHE A 78 -3.17 6.72 0.21
N LEU A 79 -3.92 6.66 1.30
CA LEU A 79 -4.60 5.44 1.72
C LEU A 79 -5.84 5.25 0.84
N TRP A 80 -5.99 4.07 0.27
CA TRP A 80 -7.17 3.70 -0.50
C TRP A 80 -7.99 2.66 0.28
N LEU A 81 -9.27 2.95 0.47
CA LEU A 81 -10.22 2.04 1.11
C LEU A 81 -11.31 1.66 0.11
N HIS A 82 -11.32 0.39 -0.25
CA HIS A 82 -12.26 -0.19 -1.21
C HIS A 82 -13.21 -1.14 -0.49
N LEU A 83 -14.27 -0.57 0.08
CA LEU A 83 -15.18 -1.30 0.94
C LEU A 83 -16.03 -2.29 0.13
N SER A 84 -16.11 -3.52 0.61
CA SER A 84 -16.89 -4.60 0.00
C SER A 84 -17.58 -5.43 1.09
N GLY A 85 -18.32 -6.47 0.71
CA GLY A 85 -18.97 -7.38 1.67
C GLY A 85 -18.02 -8.32 2.43
N CYS A 86 -16.72 -8.00 2.52
CA CYS A 86 -15.71 -8.83 3.18
C CYS A 86 -15.00 -8.07 4.32
N GLY A 87 -14.03 -8.73 4.96
CA GLY A 87 -13.25 -8.14 6.04
C GLY A 87 -12.50 -6.88 5.61
N LEU A 88 -12.41 -5.90 6.50
CA LEU A 88 -11.77 -4.61 6.24
C LEU A 88 -10.32 -4.72 5.74
N ALA A 89 -9.58 -5.74 6.16
CA ALA A 89 -8.21 -5.96 5.70
C ALA A 89 -8.13 -6.09 4.16
N TYR A 90 -9.13 -6.73 3.54
CA TYR A 90 -9.19 -6.86 2.08
C TYR A 90 -9.63 -5.58 1.36
N SER A 91 -10.03 -4.56 2.13
CA SER A 91 -10.43 -3.25 1.60
C SER A 91 -9.26 -2.25 1.60
N VAL A 92 -8.09 -2.60 2.12
CA VAL A 92 -6.96 -1.67 2.25
C VAL A 92 -6.02 -1.77 1.06
N GLY A 93 -5.81 -0.64 0.41
CA GLY A 93 -4.77 -0.43 -0.59
C GLY A 93 -4.15 0.96 -0.42
N TYR A 94 -3.36 1.38 -1.40
CA TYR A 94 -2.76 2.71 -1.39
C TYR A 94 -2.50 3.18 -2.81
N PHE A 95 -2.28 4.48 -2.93
CA PHE A 95 -1.66 5.07 -4.10
C PHE A 95 -0.36 5.74 -3.69
N ALA A 96 0.65 5.63 -4.54
CA ALA A 96 1.91 6.34 -4.38
C ALA A 96 2.14 7.29 -5.55
N HIS A 97 2.69 8.46 -5.25
CA HIS A 97 3.12 9.40 -6.28
C HIS A 97 4.22 8.78 -7.16
N LYS A 98 4.27 9.18 -8.44
CA LYS A 98 5.26 8.66 -9.41
C LYS A 98 6.71 8.73 -8.92
N SER A 99 7.06 9.74 -8.11
CA SER A 99 8.41 9.86 -7.53
C SER A 99 8.75 8.72 -6.57
N ILE A 100 7.80 8.29 -5.74
CA ILE A 100 7.97 7.16 -4.80
C ILE A 100 8.18 5.87 -5.60
N ARG A 101 7.36 5.66 -6.64
CA ARG A 101 7.52 4.49 -7.52
C ARG A 101 8.83 4.50 -8.28
N ALA A 102 9.27 5.65 -8.77
CA ALA A 102 10.56 5.79 -9.44
C ALA A 102 11.73 5.49 -8.50
N GLU A 103 11.64 5.93 -7.25
CA GLU A 103 12.62 5.60 -6.21
C GLU A 103 12.64 4.10 -5.90
N ALA A 104 11.45 3.49 -5.74
CA ALA A 104 11.29 2.06 -5.52
C ALA A 104 11.93 1.24 -6.66
N HIS A 105 11.58 1.56 -7.91
CA HIS A 105 12.15 0.91 -9.09
C HIS A 105 13.67 1.07 -9.16
N ARG A 106 14.21 2.24 -8.81
CA ARG A 106 15.66 2.46 -8.77
C ARG A 106 16.33 1.55 -7.74
N LEU A 107 15.81 1.50 -6.51
CA LEU A 107 16.34 0.65 -5.43
C LEU A 107 16.26 -0.84 -5.79
N MET A 108 15.14 -1.25 -6.39
CA MET A 108 14.91 -2.60 -6.89
C MET A 108 15.95 -2.98 -7.96
N LYS A 109 16.18 -2.10 -8.93
CA LYS A 109 17.18 -2.27 -9.99
C LYS A 109 18.59 -2.38 -9.42
N GLU A 110 18.97 -1.46 -8.53
CA GLU A 110 20.29 -1.45 -7.87
C GLU A 110 20.52 -2.70 -7.03
N TRP A 111 19.48 -3.27 -6.40
CA TRP A 111 19.61 -4.54 -5.72
C TRP A 111 19.75 -5.70 -6.69
N CYS A 112 18.95 -5.75 -7.77
CA CYS A 112 19.05 -6.81 -8.78
C CYS A 112 20.45 -6.85 -9.41
N GLU A 113 21.02 -5.69 -9.74
CA GLU A 113 22.39 -5.59 -10.28
C GLU A 113 23.41 -6.15 -9.29
N ARG A 114 23.30 -5.79 -8.01
CA ARG A 114 24.17 -6.35 -6.95
C ARG A 114 23.96 -7.84 -6.73
N TYR A 115 22.74 -8.34 -6.89
CA TYR A 115 22.43 -9.76 -6.81
C TYR A 115 23.06 -10.52 -7.97
N ASP A 116 22.97 -10.00 -9.19
CA ASP A 116 23.58 -10.59 -10.37
C ASP A 116 25.11 -10.68 -10.23
N GLU A 117 25.74 -9.60 -9.74
CA GLU A 117 27.17 -9.58 -9.42
C GLU A 117 27.51 -10.59 -8.33
N TRP A 118 26.79 -10.59 -7.20
CA TRP A 118 26.99 -11.52 -6.10
C TRP A 118 26.86 -12.97 -6.56
N TRP A 119 25.79 -13.29 -7.29
CA TRP A 119 25.52 -14.63 -7.80
C TRP A 119 26.62 -15.09 -8.76
N GLY A 120 27.08 -14.21 -9.66
CA GLY A 120 28.22 -14.50 -10.53
C GLY A 120 29.51 -14.79 -9.74
N THR A 121 29.74 -14.11 -8.62
CA THR A 121 30.90 -14.39 -7.75
C THR A 121 30.76 -15.68 -6.94
N THR A 122 29.55 -16.10 -6.58
CA THR A 122 29.31 -17.35 -5.85
C THR A 122 29.25 -18.58 -6.75
N HIS A 123 29.04 -18.38 -8.05
CA HIS A 123 29.00 -19.43 -9.07
C HIS A 123 30.00 -19.21 -10.21
N PRO A 124 31.31 -19.14 -9.92
CA PRO A 124 32.34 -18.92 -10.94
C PRO A 124 32.37 -20.03 -12.01
N GLU A 125 31.85 -21.22 -11.72
CA GLU A 125 31.71 -22.31 -12.69
C GLU A 125 30.86 -21.95 -13.90
N PHE A 126 29.91 -21.01 -13.77
CA PHE A 126 29.05 -20.58 -14.86
C PHE A 126 29.73 -19.57 -15.79
N ALA A 127 30.82 -18.91 -15.35
CA ALA A 127 31.60 -18.04 -16.25
C ALA A 127 32.22 -18.84 -17.40
N ALA A 128 32.58 -20.10 -17.17
CA ALA A 128 33.11 -21.00 -18.21
C ALA A 128 32.05 -21.47 -19.23
N TRP A 129 30.77 -21.13 -19.01
CA TRP A 129 29.64 -21.58 -19.82
C TRP A 129 29.18 -20.53 -20.83
N GLU A 130 29.80 -19.35 -20.84
CA GLU A 130 29.38 -18.20 -21.64
C GLU A 130 29.38 -18.48 -23.16
N ASP A 131 30.23 -19.39 -23.64
CA ASP A 131 30.29 -19.73 -25.08
C ASP A 131 29.36 -20.91 -25.48
N ASN A 132 28.56 -21.46 -24.56
CA ASN A 132 27.72 -22.64 -24.82
C ASN A 132 26.24 -22.39 -24.46
N GLU A 133 25.39 -22.33 -25.49
CA GLU A 133 23.96 -22.03 -25.37
C GLU A 133 23.19 -22.99 -24.44
N GLU A 134 23.48 -24.30 -24.49
CA GLU A 134 22.82 -25.28 -23.60
C GLU A 134 23.19 -25.03 -22.13
N ASN A 135 24.45 -24.69 -21.88
CA ASN A 135 24.92 -24.39 -20.54
C ASN A 135 24.40 -23.03 -20.05
N GLN A 136 24.31 -22.01 -20.91
CA GLN A 136 23.65 -20.74 -20.58
C GLN A 136 22.18 -20.95 -20.18
N GLN A 137 21.45 -21.81 -20.89
CA GLN A 137 20.07 -22.12 -20.55
C GLN A 137 19.96 -22.81 -19.18
N LYS A 138 20.86 -23.75 -18.88
CA LYS A 138 20.94 -24.39 -17.55
C LYS A 138 21.26 -23.38 -16.44
N ALA A 139 22.25 -22.51 -16.66
CA ALA A 139 22.61 -21.47 -15.70
C ALA A 139 21.44 -20.51 -15.44
N SER A 140 20.71 -20.12 -16.48
CA SER A 140 19.51 -19.29 -16.34
C SER A 140 18.43 -19.97 -15.49
N VAL A 141 18.15 -21.26 -15.72
CA VAL A 141 17.19 -22.02 -14.91
C VAL A 141 17.60 -22.05 -13.43
N ILE A 142 18.89 -22.31 -13.15
CA ILE A 142 19.42 -22.34 -11.78
C ILE A 142 19.32 -20.95 -11.14
N TYR A 143 19.75 -19.91 -11.85
CA TYR A 143 19.68 -18.52 -11.40
C TYR A 143 18.25 -18.16 -10.95
N TRP A 144 17.24 -18.47 -11.78
CA TRP A 144 15.85 -18.15 -11.45
C TRP A 144 15.31 -18.99 -10.28
N GLN A 145 15.70 -20.27 -10.19
CA GLN A 145 15.31 -21.11 -9.06
C GLN A 145 15.91 -20.63 -7.74
N GLU A 146 17.19 -20.28 -7.74
CA GLU A 146 17.91 -19.81 -6.56
C GLU A 146 17.48 -18.40 -6.14
N ARG A 147 17.09 -17.55 -7.10
CA ARG A 147 16.54 -16.22 -6.80
C ARG A 147 15.23 -16.27 -6.00
N ASP A 148 14.47 -17.35 -6.11
CA ASP A 148 13.26 -17.58 -5.31
C ASP A 148 13.52 -18.46 -4.07
N ASP A 149 14.74 -18.99 -3.90
CA ASP A 149 15.12 -19.83 -2.77
C ASP A 149 15.40 -18.98 -1.52
N LYS A 150 14.76 -19.33 -0.40
CA LYS A 150 14.84 -18.55 0.85
C LYS A 150 16.25 -18.55 1.45
N ASP A 151 16.97 -19.65 1.35
CA ASP A 151 18.30 -19.78 1.94
C ASP A 151 19.34 -19.03 1.09
N VAL A 152 19.20 -19.06 -0.24
CA VAL A 152 20.01 -18.25 -1.14
C VAL A 152 19.75 -16.77 -0.92
N LEU A 153 18.48 -16.34 -0.88
CA LEU A 153 18.11 -14.95 -0.59
C LEU A 153 18.64 -14.49 0.78
N ALA A 154 18.61 -15.33 1.80
CA ALA A 154 19.20 -14.99 3.10
C ALA A 154 20.71 -14.74 3.02
N LYS A 155 21.45 -15.55 2.24
CA LYS A 155 22.89 -15.33 2.00
C LYS A 155 23.14 -14.07 1.19
N ALA A 156 22.37 -13.83 0.13
CA ALA A 156 22.46 -12.61 -0.66
C ALA A 156 22.23 -11.39 0.22
N ARG A 157 21.16 -11.37 1.03
CA ARG A 157 20.85 -10.27 1.95
C ARG A 157 21.98 -9.98 2.94
N ALA A 158 22.61 -11.03 3.48
CA ALA A 158 23.77 -10.88 4.36
C ALA A 158 24.99 -10.26 3.64
N ALA A 159 25.14 -10.50 2.33
CA ALA A 159 26.28 -10.03 1.54
C ALA A 159 26.06 -8.64 0.93
N ILE A 160 24.89 -8.38 0.37
CA ILE A 160 24.60 -7.17 -0.44
C ILE A 160 23.52 -6.27 0.16
N GLY A 161 23.00 -6.63 1.34
CA GLY A 161 21.95 -5.89 2.05
C GLY A 161 20.53 -6.36 1.68
N GLU A 162 19.56 -5.87 2.43
CA GLU A 162 18.16 -6.28 2.29
C GLU A 162 17.57 -5.92 0.92
N PHE A 163 16.74 -6.84 0.41
CA PHE A 163 15.97 -6.62 -0.82
C PHE A 163 14.78 -5.70 -0.49
N PRO A 164 14.47 -4.68 -1.31
CA PRO A 164 13.24 -3.90 -1.16
C PRO A 164 12.03 -4.71 -1.64
N ASP A 165 11.77 -5.88 -1.03
CA ASP A 165 10.72 -6.83 -1.44
C ASP A 165 9.34 -6.52 -0.86
N ARG A 166 8.32 -6.89 -1.64
CA ARG A 166 6.88 -6.91 -1.35
C ARG A 166 6.44 -8.01 -0.37
N HIS A 167 7.18 -9.12 -0.27
CA HIS A 167 6.69 -10.35 0.38
C HIS A 167 7.43 -10.75 1.65
N ASP A 168 8.44 -9.96 2.04
CA ASP A 168 9.00 -10.16 3.35
C ASP A 168 8.13 -9.45 4.39
N SER A 169 7.09 -10.16 4.84
CA SER A 169 6.20 -9.76 5.94
C SER A 169 6.93 -9.58 7.29
N ARG A 170 8.26 -9.64 7.31
CA ARG A 170 9.07 -9.24 8.46
C ARG A 170 8.92 -7.72 8.65
N CYS A 171 8.16 -7.39 9.70
CA CYS A 171 8.17 -6.14 10.45
C CYS A 171 8.83 -4.96 9.71
N TRP A 172 8.09 -4.31 8.82
CA TRP A 172 8.50 -3.06 8.16
C TRP A 172 9.00 -1.98 9.14
N ARG A 173 8.75 -2.14 10.44
CA ARG A 173 9.28 -1.30 11.53
C ARG A 173 10.79 -1.43 11.75
N THR A 174 11.43 -2.48 11.23
CA THR A 174 12.89 -2.63 11.29
C THR A 174 13.58 -2.09 10.03
N ASP A 175 12.81 -1.77 9.00
CA ASP A 175 13.30 -1.03 7.84
C ASP A 175 13.44 0.46 8.24
N THR A 176 14.36 1.19 7.61
CA THR A 176 14.57 2.63 7.82
C THR A 176 14.50 3.44 6.52
N GLY A 177 14.22 2.77 5.39
CA GLY A 177 14.21 3.33 4.05
C GLY A 177 12.81 3.63 3.51
N LEU A 178 12.67 3.54 2.20
CA LEU A 178 11.44 3.88 1.48
C LEU A 178 10.24 3.06 1.95
N VAL A 179 10.43 1.75 2.15
CA VAL A 179 9.37 0.82 2.60
C VAL A 179 8.86 1.22 3.98
N HIS A 180 9.77 1.51 4.92
CA HIS A 180 9.38 1.99 6.25
C HIS A 180 8.55 3.27 6.17
N ARG A 181 9.02 4.26 5.41
CA ARG A 181 8.33 5.55 5.25
C ARG A 181 6.91 5.36 4.71
N VAL A 182 6.75 4.56 3.67
CA VAL A 182 5.44 4.30 3.04
C VAL A 182 4.53 3.52 3.99
N ASN A 183 5.04 2.46 4.61
CA ASN A 183 4.28 1.62 5.53
C ASN A 183 3.88 2.38 6.79
N GLN A 184 4.76 3.23 7.34
CA GLN A 184 4.46 4.08 8.48
C GLN A 184 3.33 5.05 8.15
N ALA A 185 3.38 5.72 6.99
CA ALA A 185 2.36 6.68 6.58
C ALA A 185 0.98 6.02 6.44
N VAL A 186 0.93 4.82 5.87
CA VAL A 186 -0.30 4.04 5.70
C VAL A 186 -0.77 3.50 7.05
N PHE A 187 0.12 2.93 7.86
CA PHE A 187 -0.17 2.42 9.20
C PHE A 187 -0.74 3.52 10.10
N ASP A 188 -0.12 4.70 10.12
CA ASP A 188 -0.59 5.85 10.89
C ASP A 188 -1.99 6.28 10.44
N ALA A 189 -2.24 6.32 9.12
CA ALA A 189 -3.57 6.60 8.59
C ALA A 189 -4.59 5.54 9.00
N LEU A 190 -4.23 4.25 8.99
CA LEU A 190 -5.11 3.16 9.46
C LEU A 190 -5.41 3.29 10.95
N LYS A 191 -4.41 3.63 11.79
CA LYS A 191 -4.61 3.86 13.23
C LYS A 191 -5.47 5.08 13.51
N GLU A 192 -5.31 6.15 12.72
CA GLU A 192 -6.13 7.34 12.84
C GLU A 192 -7.62 7.07 12.59
N LEU A 193 -7.97 6.05 11.81
CA LEU A 193 -9.37 5.62 11.61
C LEU A 193 -9.99 4.94 12.84
N GLU A 194 -9.20 4.60 13.85
CA GLU A 194 -9.72 4.16 15.15
C GLU A 194 -10.28 5.31 15.98
N ARG A 195 -9.93 6.57 15.64
CA ARG A 195 -10.42 7.76 16.33
C ARG A 195 -11.92 7.94 16.08
N PRO A 196 -12.74 8.05 17.14
CA PRO A 196 -14.18 8.04 16.99
C PRO A 196 -14.71 9.35 16.45
N VAL A 197 -15.85 9.31 15.77
CA VAL A 197 -16.68 10.47 15.43
C VAL A 197 -18.03 10.36 16.14
N TYR A 198 -18.62 11.50 16.47
CA TYR A 198 -19.97 11.53 17.04
C TYR A 198 -21.04 11.59 15.96
N VAL A 199 -21.95 10.61 16.00
CA VAL A 199 -23.26 10.68 15.35
C VAL A 199 -24.29 10.86 16.45
N ARG A 200 -24.78 12.10 16.59
CA ARG A 200 -25.60 12.52 17.74
C ARG A 200 -24.83 12.28 19.05
N ASP A 201 -25.39 11.49 19.94
CA ASP A 201 -24.91 11.10 21.26
C ASP A 201 -24.15 9.77 21.27
N CYS A 202 -23.84 9.21 20.11
CA CYS A 202 -23.10 7.95 20.00
C CYS A 202 -21.75 8.17 19.32
N ALA A 203 -20.68 7.79 20.02
CA ALA A 203 -19.34 7.65 19.46
C ALA A 203 -19.28 6.39 18.59
N LEU A 204 -18.73 6.53 17.37
CA LEU A 204 -18.39 5.40 16.50
C LEU A 204 -17.01 5.57 15.86
N ASN A 205 -16.31 4.48 15.63
CA ASN A 205 -15.12 4.44 14.78
C ASN A 205 -15.33 3.49 13.58
N LEU A 206 -14.25 3.17 12.87
CA LEU A 206 -14.27 2.26 11.71
C LEU A 206 -14.93 0.89 12.02
N PHE A 207 -14.90 0.44 13.28
CA PHE A 207 -15.43 -0.85 13.72
C PHE A 207 -16.83 -0.75 14.34
N GLY A 208 -17.47 0.42 14.28
CA GLY A 208 -18.81 0.65 14.84
C GLY A 208 -18.76 1.40 16.17
N ARG A 209 -19.74 1.11 17.06
CA ARG A 209 -19.89 1.83 18.33
C ARG A 209 -18.69 1.59 19.25
N CYS A 210 -18.22 2.66 19.86
CA CYS A 210 -17.19 2.63 20.90
C CYS A 210 -17.70 3.32 22.16
N ASP A 211 -16.96 3.15 23.26
CA ASP A 211 -17.20 3.91 24.48
C ASP A 211 -16.98 5.41 24.22
N ASP A 212 -17.64 6.26 25.01
CA ASP A 212 -17.45 7.69 24.92
C ASP A 212 -16.00 8.04 25.26
N THR A 213 -15.40 8.88 24.41
CA THR A 213 -14.02 9.34 24.57
C THR A 213 -14.01 10.86 24.62
N ASP A 214 -13.14 11.43 25.45
CA ASP A 214 -13.00 12.89 25.55
C ASP A 214 -12.34 13.55 24.32
N ASP A 215 -11.83 12.77 23.35
CA ASP A 215 -11.09 13.28 22.18
C ASP A 215 -11.65 12.75 20.83
N PRO A 216 -12.89 13.10 20.46
CA PRO A 216 -13.42 12.71 19.17
C PRO A 216 -12.67 13.35 18.01
N ALA A 217 -12.60 12.67 16.88
CA ALA A 217 -12.17 13.26 15.62
C ALA A 217 -13.17 14.34 15.22
N GLU A 218 -12.66 15.54 15.02
CA GLU A 218 -13.40 16.57 14.31
C GLU A 218 -13.79 16.05 12.92
N PRO A 219 -15.00 16.36 12.42
CA PRO A 219 -15.33 16.12 11.02
C PRO A 219 -14.22 16.71 10.15
N SER A 220 -13.80 15.98 9.11
CA SER A 220 -12.83 16.52 8.17
C SER A 220 -13.31 17.88 7.66
N LYS A 221 -12.42 18.87 7.53
CA LYS A 221 -12.78 20.13 6.87
C LYS A 221 -13.22 19.93 5.41
N TYR A 222 -12.96 18.73 4.87
CA TYR A 222 -13.41 18.26 3.56
C TYR A 222 -14.65 17.34 3.63
N ALA A 223 -15.14 17.03 4.84
CA ALA A 223 -16.36 16.25 5.04
C ALA A 223 -17.55 16.99 4.41
N GLY A 224 -18.03 16.46 3.28
CA GLY A 224 -19.17 17.03 2.56
C GLY A 224 -18.87 17.61 1.19
N PHE A 225 -17.60 17.61 0.74
CA PHE A 225 -17.26 17.90 -0.64
C PHE A 225 -16.30 16.83 -1.13
N GLY A 226 -16.84 15.82 -1.83
CA GLY A 226 -16.01 14.90 -2.59
C GLY A 226 -15.06 15.71 -3.47
N VAL A 227 -13.82 15.23 -3.63
CA VAL A 227 -12.89 15.83 -4.59
C VAL A 227 -13.64 15.94 -5.92
N PRO A 228 -13.79 17.15 -6.50
CA PRO A 228 -14.55 17.32 -7.73
C PRO A 228 -14.05 16.33 -8.78
N LYS A 229 -14.97 15.72 -9.53
CA LYS A 229 -14.63 14.73 -10.54
C LYS A 229 -13.51 15.24 -11.45
N GLU A 230 -13.54 16.52 -11.79
CA GLU A 230 -12.55 17.19 -12.64
C GLU A 230 -11.13 17.21 -12.05
N ALA A 231 -10.99 17.32 -10.73
CA ALA A 231 -9.68 17.24 -10.07
C ALA A 231 -9.14 15.81 -10.06
N MET A 232 -10.01 14.80 -10.09
CA MET A 232 -9.63 13.39 -10.17
C MET A 232 -9.41 12.91 -11.61
N ASP A 233 -10.24 13.34 -12.56
CA ASP A 233 -10.04 13.12 -14.00
C ASP A 233 -8.67 13.67 -14.42
N SER A 234 -8.23 14.80 -13.84
CA SER A 234 -6.87 15.33 -14.04
C SER A 234 -5.74 14.46 -13.48
N LEU A 235 -6.04 13.44 -12.67
CA LEU A 235 -5.09 12.44 -12.22
C LEU A 235 -4.99 11.22 -13.16
N VAL A 236 -6.00 11.02 -14.01
CA VAL A 236 -6.20 9.82 -14.86
C VAL A 236 -5.90 10.10 -16.33
N ASP A 237 -6.16 11.31 -16.83
CA ASP A 237 -5.90 11.67 -18.22
C ASP A 237 -4.41 11.95 -18.45
N ASP A 238 -3.70 10.96 -18.98
CA ASP A 238 -2.56 11.07 -19.92
C ASP A 238 -1.98 9.66 -20.14
N ASP A 239 -2.69 8.82 -20.91
CA ASP A 239 -2.10 7.67 -21.58
C ASP A 239 -1.35 8.16 -22.83
N ASP A 240 -0.03 8.28 -22.70
CA ASP A 240 0.98 8.17 -23.77
C ASP A 240 2.14 7.31 -23.24
#